data_AF-A0A930FZ06-F1
#
_entry.id   AF-A0A930FZ06-F1
#
_cell.length_a   1.000
_cell.length_b   1.000
_cell.length_c   1.000
_cell.angle_alpha   90.00
_cell.angle_beta   90.00
_cell.angle_gamma   90.00
#
_symmetry.space_group_name_H-M   'P 1'
#
loop_
_entity.id
_entity.type
_entity.pdbx_description
1 polymer ?
#
loop_
_entity_poly.entity_id
_entity_poly.type
_entity_poly.pdbx_seq_one_letter_code
_entity_poly.pdbx_strand_id
1 'polypeptide(L)'
;LLIAIEPGSYVPPHRHLNPDKDETLLVLRGSLGVVFFEAAGQPGRCHVLCAGGESLGIDIPHGVYHTVFALETGTVFFEAKAGPYVPVSADERAAWAPAEGSGEAATYLEGLMERCAGPLCD
;
A
#
# COMPACT_ATOMS: atom_id res chain seq x y z
N LEU A 1 2.75 -12.95 -5.29
CA LEU A 1 3.05 -13.19 -3.85
C LEU A 1 1.74 -13.20 -3.08
N LEU A 2 1.70 -13.84 -1.92
CA LEU A 2 0.62 -13.66 -0.93
C LEU A 2 1.23 -12.98 0.29
N ILE A 3 0.65 -11.87 0.72
CA ILE A 3 1.15 -11.05 1.81
C ILE A 3 0.07 -10.98 2.88
N ALA A 4 0.48 -11.22 4.13
CA ALA A 4 -0.36 -11.09 5.30
C ALA A 4 0.21 -9.98 6.19
N ILE A 5 -0.64 -9.03 6.59
CA ILE A 5 -0.28 -7.91 7.47
C ILE A 5 -1.39 -7.65 8.50
N GLU A 6 -1.01 -7.12 9.65
CA GLU A 6 -1.92 -6.79 10.76
C GLU A 6 -2.04 -5.27 10.94
N PRO A 7 -3.16 -4.76 11.52
CA PRO A 7 -3.30 -3.36 11.88
C PRO A 7 -2.09 -2.87 12.70
N GLY A 8 -1.63 -1.66 12.40
CA GLY A 8 -0.35 -1.14 12.91
C GLY A 8 0.84 -1.43 12.00
N SER A 9 0.66 -2.21 10.92
CA SER A 9 1.68 -2.48 9.90
C SER A 9 1.33 -1.81 8.57
N TYR A 10 2.36 -1.35 7.86
CA TYR A 10 2.26 -0.81 6.51
C TYR A 10 3.51 -1.14 5.71
N VAL A 11 3.38 -1.17 4.38
CA VAL A 11 4.52 -1.28 3.47
C VAL A 11 5.07 0.14 3.24
N PRO A 12 6.37 0.41 3.49
CA PRO A 12 6.94 1.72 3.25
C PRO A 12 6.63 2.24 1.84
N PRO A 13 6.31 3.54 1.67
CA PRO A 13 5.95 4.07 0.36
C PRO A 13 7.05 3.83 -0.67
N HIS A 14 6.67 3.30 -1.81
CA HIS A 14 7.58 2.96 -2.90
C HIS A 14 6.88 3.05 -4.26
N ARG A 15 7.66 2.89 -5.33
CA ARG A 15 7.20 2.81 -6.72
C ARG A 15 8.06 1.80 -7.47
N HIS A 16 7.61 1.34 -8.64
CA HIS A 16 8.44 0.55 -9.55
C HIS A 16 8.80 1.39 -10.75
N LEU A 17 10.08 1.52 -11.12
CA LEU A 17 10.50 2.37 -12.24
C LEU A 17 10.55 1.62 -13.58
N ASN A 18 10.61 0.30 -13.55
CA ASN A 18 10.57 -0.50 -14.77
C ASN A 18 9.15 -0.45 -15.39
N PRO A 19 9.02 -0.07 -16.68
CA PRO A 19 7.72 0.05 -17.35
C PRO A 19 6.93 -1.27 -17.46
N ASP A 20 7.59 -2.43 -17.31
CA ASP A 20 6.92 -3.73 -17.30
C ASP A 20 6.40 -4.12 -15.90
N LYS A 21 6.62 -3.28 -14.88
CA LYS A 21 6.36 -3.57 -13.47
C LYS A 21 5.18 -2.79 -12.90
N ASP A 22 4.12 -2.69 -13.67
CA ASP A 22 2.80 -2.39 -13.09
C ASP A 22 2.47 -3.44 -12.02
N GLU A 23 1.80 -3.00 -10.96
CA GLU A 23 1.51 -3.81 -9.78
C GLU A 23 0.02 -4.01 -9.55
N THR A 24 -0.40 -5.27 -9.56
CA THR A 24 -1.76 -5.68 -9.25
C THR A 24 -1.85 -6.13 -7.79
N LEU A 25 -2.79 -5.54 -7.05
CA LEU A 25 -3.14 -5.96 -5.69
C LEU A 25 -4.58 -6.49 -5.65
N LEU A 26 -4.81 -7.60 -4.96
CA LEU A 26 -6.13 -8.20 -4.76
C LEU A 26 -6.30 -8.65 -3.31
N VAL A 27 -7.29 -8.14 -2.60
CA VAL A 27 -7.58 -8.54 -1.22
C VAL A 27 -8.32 -9.88 -1.20
N LEU A 28 -7.75 -10.85 -0.49
CA LEU A 28 -8.29 -12.21 -0.36
C LEU A 28 -8.99 -12.43 0.97
N ARG A 29 -8.60 -11.67 2.00
CA ARG A 29 -9.22 -11.65 3.33
C ARG A 29 -8.99 -10.28 3.98
N GLY A 30 -9.96 -9.78 4.73
CA GLY A 30 -9.87 -8.52 5.46
C GLY A 30 -10.00 -7.31 4.55
N SER A 31 -9.35 -6.21 4.95
CA SER A 31 -9.40 -4.92 4.24
C SER A 31 -8.05 -4.20 4.24
N LEU A 32 -7.72 -3.63 3.08
CA LEU A 32 -6.45 -2.97 2.78
C LEU A 32 -6.70 -1.49 2.43
N GLY A 33 -6.03 -0.59 3.14
CA GLY A 33 -5.94 0.81 2.74
C GLY A 33 -4.82 0.98 1.73
N VAL A 34 -5.07 1.71 0.64
CA VAL A 34 -4.08 2.09 -0.38
C VAL A 34 -4.06 3.60 -0.50
N VAL A 35 -2.87 4.20 -0.39
CA VAL A 35 -2.68 5.64 -0.61
C VAL A 35 -1.62 5.85 -1.67
N PHE A 36 -1.96 6.68 -2.66
CA PHE A 36 -1.04 7.17 -3.68
C PHE A 36 -0.45 8.52 -3.28
N PHE A 37 0.75 8.80 -3.77
CA PHE A 37 1.46 10.04 -3.47
C PHE A 37 1.92 10.74 -4.73
N GLU A 38 1.92 12.06 -4.67
CA GLU A 38 2.71 12.89 -5.58
C GLU A 38 4.20 12.67 -5.35
N ALA A 39 5.04 13.04 -6.34
CA ALA A 39 6.49 12.84 -6.26
C ALA A 39 7.14 13.52 -5.04
N ALA A 40 6.59 14.65 -4.58
CA ALA A 40 7.05 15.37 -3.39
C ALA A 40 6.44 14.85 -2.08
N GLY A 41 5.74 13.70 -2.11
CA GLY A 41 5.23 13.00 -0.94
C GLY A 41 3.88 13.49 -0.42
N GLN A 42 3.17 14.33 -1.18
CA GLN A 42 1.81 14.74 -0.80
C GLN A 42 0.87 13.53 -0.98
N PRO A 43 0.25 13.03 0.10
CA PRO A 43 -0.70 11.93 0.03
C PRO A 43 -2.02 12.35 -0.62
N GLY A 44 -2.51 11.51 -1.53
CA GLY A 44 -3.84 11.60 -2.10
C GLY A 44 -4.94 11.08 -1.17
N ARG A 45 -6.06 10.69 -1.77
CA ARG A 45 -7.17 10.02 -1.09
C ARG A 45 -6.81 8.55 -0.82
N CYS A 46 -7.34 7.99 0.26
CA CYS A 46 -7.27 6.55 0.50
C CYS A 46 -8.30 5.80 -0.35
N HIS A 47 -7.87 4.69 -0.94
CA HIS A 47 -8.70 3.68 -1.56
C HIS A 47 -8.78 2.47 -0.63
N VAL A 48 -9.99 2.10 -0.21
CA VAL A 48 -10.22 0.94 0.66
C VAL A 48 -10.57 -0.25 -0.24
N LEU A 49 -9.81 -1.33 -0.12
CA LEU A 49 -10.03 -2.58 -0.82
C LEU A 49 -10.47 -3.65 0.17
N CYS A 50 -11.47 -4.46 -0.19
CA CYS A 50 -12.04 -5.46 0.71
C CYS A 50 -12.33 -6.78 0.02
N ALA A 51 -12.06 -7.87 0.72
CA ALA A 51 -12.43 -9.20 0.24
C ALA A 51 -13.95 -9.30 0.07
N GLY A 52 -14.40 -9.58 -1.16
CA GLY A 52 -15.84 -9.70 -1.47
C GLY A 52 -16.61 -8.38 -1.57
N GLY A 53 -15.95 -7.23 -1.40
CA GLY A 53 -16.55 -5.91 -1.57
C GLY A 53 -16.58 -5.44 -3.03
N GLU A 54 -17.17 -4.27 -3.27
CA GLU A 54 -17.23 -3.66 -4.62
C GLU A 54 -15.84 -3.37 -5.19
N SER A 55 -14.91 -2.97 -4.33
CA SER A 55 -13.50 -2.74 -4.67
C SER A 55 -12.65 -3.80 -3.97
N LEU A 56 -12.30 -4.88 -4.68
CA LEU A 56 -11.44 -5.94 -4.14
C LEU A 56 -9.97 -5.82 -4.55
N GLY A 57 -9.66 -4.96 -5.52
CA GLY A 57 -8.33 -4.89 -6.12
C GLY A 57 -8.04 -3.58 -6.82
N ILE A 58 -6.77 -3.38 -7.13
CA ILE A 58 -6.28 -2.20 -7.85
C ILE A 58 -5.06 -2.58 -8.70
N ASP A 59 -4.96 -1.96 -9.86
CA ASP A 59 -3.74 -1.95 -10.67
C ASP A 59 -3.04 -0.61 -10.48
N ILE A 60 -1.74 -0.67 -10.20
CA ILE A 60 -0.89 0.47 -9.90
C ILE A 60 0.12 0.61 -11.04
N PRO A 61 0.05 1.69 -11.84
CA PRO A 61 1.04 1.93 -12.87
C PRO A 61 2.44 2.10 -12.28
N HIS A 62 3.45 1.63 -13.00
CA HIS A 62 4.84 1.96 -12.71
C HIS A 62 5.04 3.48 -12.58
N GLY A 63 6.03 3.87 -11.78
CA GLY A 63 6.37 5.26 -11.48
C GLY A 63 5.50 5.92 -10.41
N VAL A 64 4.39 5.29 -10.02
CA VAL A 64 3.46 5.85 -9.02
C VAL A 64 3.88 5.44 -7.62
N TYR A 65 4.13 6.43 -6.75
CA TYR A 65 4.37 6.19 -5.34
C TYR A 65 3.08 5.75 -4.66
N HIS A 66 3.16 4.65 -3.91
CA HIS A 66 2.04 4.09 -3.17
C HIS A 66 2.50 3.42 -1.88
N THR A 67 1.56 3.25 -0.95
CA THR A 67 1.71 2.45 0.27
C THR A 67 0.42 1.66 0.50
N VAL A 68 0.55 0.56 1.24
CA VAL A 68 -0.58 -0.24 1.69
C VAL A 68 -0.49 -0.51 3.18
N PHE A 69 -1.63 -0.62 3.85
CA PHE A 69 -1.73 -0.91 5.28
C PHE A 69 -3.01 -1.68 5.61
N ALA A 70 -2.94 -2.51 6.65
CA ALA A 70 -4.09 -3.27 7.11
C ALA A 70 -5.09 -2.37 7.83
N LEU A 71 -6.36 -2.47 7.44
CA LEU A 71 -7.49 -1.86 8.14
C LEU A 71 -8.22 -2.86 9.04
N GLU A 72 -8.06 -4.16 8.78
CA GLU A 72 -8.68 -5.25 9.53
C GLU A 72 -7.65 -6.33 9.93
N THR A 73 -7.86 -6.98 11.06
CA THR A 73 -7.05 -8.11 11.54
C THR A 73 -7.07 -9.29 10.56
N GLY A 74 -5.90 -9.90 10.34
CA GLY A 74 -5.76 -11.02 9.43
C GLY A 74 -5.94 -10.66 7.95
N THR A 75 -5.62 -9.42 7.58
CA THR A 75 -5.67 -8.97 6.18
C THR A 75 -4.64 -9.72 5.34
N VAL A 76 -5.10 -10.34 4.25
CA VAL A 76 -4.28 -11.06 3.28
C VAL A 76 -4.60 -10.55 1.89
N PHE A 77 -3.56 -10.21 1.13
CA PHE A 77 -3.68 -9.79 -0.25
C PHE A 77 -2.69 -10.51 -1.16
N PHE A 78 -3.09 -10.67 -2.41
CA PHE A 78 -2.25 -11.09 -3.51
C PHE A 78 -1.60 -9.88 -4.15
N GLU A 79 -0.32 -10.02 -4.50
CA GLU A 79 0.45 -9.04 -5.26
C GLU A 79 1.06 -9.70 -6.50
N ALA A 80 0.93 -9.07 -7.67
CA ALA A 80 1.61 -9.50 -8.90
C ALA A 80 2.18 -8.34 -9.71
N LYS A 81 3.33 -8.60 -10.33
CA LYS A 81 4.05 -7.72 -11.28
C LYS A 81 4.75 -8.65 -12.27
N ALA A 82 5.20 -8.15 -13.43
CA ALA A 82 5.99 -8.97 -14.35
C ALA A 82 7.24 -9.54 -13.65
N GLY A 83 7.64 -10.76 -13.99
CA GLY A 83 8.84 -11.39 -13.44
C GLY A 83 10.14 -10.84 -14.07
N PRO A 84 11.31 -11.16 -13.49
CA PRO A 84 11.51 -11.86 -12.21
C PRO A 84 11.27 -10.95 -11.00
N TYR A 85 11.17 -11.51 -9.79
CA TYR A 85 11.15 -10.68 -8.57
C TYR A 85 12.47 -9.91 -8.43
N VAL A 86 12.36 -8.60 -8.19
CA VAL A 86 13.49 -7.70 -7.92
C VAL A 86 13.11 -6.90 -6.68
N PRO A 87 13.95 -6.86 -5.64
CA PRO A 87 13.70 -6.03 -4.47
C PRO A 87 13.66 -4.54 -4.83
N VAL A 88 12.80 -3.78 -4.14
CA VAL A 88 12.70 -2.32 -4.27
C VAL A 88 14.05 -1.67 -4.04
N SER A 89 14.57 -0.97 -5.06
CA SER A 89 15.85 -0.28 -5.03
C SER A 89 15.78 1.03 -4.23
N ALA A 90 16.93 1.70 -4.03
CA ALA A 90 16.98 2.93 -3.24
C ALA A 90 16.23 4.10 -3.90
N ASP A 91 16.26 4.20 -5.23
CA ASP A 91 15.58 5.23 -6.05
C ASP A 91 14.07 4.98 -6.23
N GLU A 92 13.62 3.78 -5.87
CA GLU A 92 12.23 3.37 -5.82
C GLU A 92 11.58 3.63 -4.45
N ARG A 93 12.38 3.89 -3.41
CA ARG A 93 11.90 4.24 -2.06
C ARG A 93 11.56 5.72 -1.97
N ALA A 94 10.53 6.04 -1.19
CA ALA A 94 10.19 7.41 -0.84
C ALA A 94 11.13 7.94 0.25
N ALA A 95 12.08 8.81 -0.11
CA ALA A 95 13.01 9.41 0.86
C ALA A 95 12.33 10.34 1.88
N TRP A 96 11.11 10.77 1.61
CA TRP A 96 10.28 11.60 2.50
C TRP A 96 9.51 10.79 3.54
N ALA A 97 9.43 9.46 3.38
CA ALA A 97 8.74 8.59 4.31
C ALA A 97 9.66 8.21 5.50
N PRO A 98 9.11 8.03 6.70
CA PRO A 98 9.89 7.56 7.83
C PRO A 98 10.50 6.17 7.55
N ALA A 99 11.68 5.93 8.10
CA ALA A 99 12.31 4.62 8.01
C ALA A 99 11.53 3.58 8.82
N GLU A 100 11.56 2.33 8.38
CA GLU A 100 11.01 1.21 9.15
C GLU A 100 11.65 1.15 10.54
N GLY A 101 10.82 0.98 11.58
CA GLY A 101 11.26 0.95 12.97
C GLY A 101 11.65 2.31 13.58
N SER A 102 11.52 3.41 12.83
CA SER A 102 11.68 4.76 13.38
C SER A 102 10.53 5.14 14.34
N GLY A 103 10.78 6.10 15.23
CA GLY A 103 9.77 6.57 16.19
C GLY A 103 8.59 7.29 15.51
N GLU A 104 8.80 7.80 14.31
CA GLU A 104 7.80 8.52 13.51
C GLU A 104 6.87 7.59 12.72
N ALA A 105 7.20 6.30 12.61
CA ALA A 105 6.46 5.35 11.78
C ALA A 105 4.99 5.17 12.22
N ALA A 106 4.73 5.16 13.53
CA ALA A 106 3.38 5.02 14.08
C ALA A 106 2.50 6.23 13.75
N THR A 107 2.99 7.44 14.03
CA THR A 107 2.27 8.69 13.72
C THR A 107 2.05 8.86 12.21
N TYR A 108 3.01 8.43 11.40
CA TYR A 108 2.85 8.44 9.94
C TYR A 108 1.73 7.50 9.49
N LEU A 109 1.65 6.28 10.03
CA LEU A 109 0.56 5.35 9.75
C LEU A 109 -0.80 5.91 10.22
N GLU A 110 -0.88 6.50 11.41
CA GLU A 110 -2.11 7.14 11.89
C GLU A 110 -2.63 8.19 10.88
N GLY A 111 -1.75 9.06 10.38
CA GLY A 111 -2.10 10.06 9.37
C GLY A 111 -2.49 9.47 8.00
N LEU A 112 -2.06 8.25 7.66
CA LEU A 112 -2.55 7.51 6.50
C LEU A 112 -3.95 6.93 6.76
N MET A 113 -4.17 6.34 7.93
CA MET A 113 -5.44 5.74 8.32
C MET A 113 -6.57 6.77 8.41
N GLU A 114 -6.28 7.98 8.90
CA GLU A 114 -7.24 9.10 8.91
C GLU A 114 -7.79 9.43 7.52
N ARG A 115 -7.03 9.15 6.45
CA ARG A 115 -7.46 9.39 5.06
C ARG A 115 -8.46 8.36 4.57
N CYS A 116 -8.55 7.22 5.24
CA CYS A 116 -9.52 6.16 4.97
C CYS A 116 -10.79 6.33 5.81
N ALA A 117 -10.96 7.46 6.53
CA ALA A 117 -12.15 7.72 7.32
C ALA A 117 -13.41 7.69 6.42
N GLY A 118 -14.19 6.63 6.60
CA GLY A 118 -15.38 6.26 5.85
C GLY A 118 -15.92 4.94 6.40
N PRO A 119 -17.07 4.44 5.93
CA PRO A 119 -17.52 3.12 6.33
C PRO A 119 -16.45 2.10 5.92
N LEU A 120 -15.94 1.37 6.92
CA LEU A 120 -15.19 0.15 6.68
C LEU A 120 -16.15 -0.89 6.08
N CYS A 121 -15.61 -1.88 5.38
CA CYS A 121 -16.42 -2.90 4.74
C CYS A 121 -17.23 -3.68 5.78
N ASP A 122 -18.52 -3.87 5.48
CA ASP A 122 -19.50 -4.58 6.30
C ASP A 122 -19.26 -6.10 6.35
#